data_AF-A0A2G8DFG0-F1
#
_entry.id   AF-A0A2G8DFG0-F1
#
_cell.length_a   1.000
_cell.length_b   1.000
_cell.length_c   1.000
_cell.angle_alpha   90.00
_cell.angle_beta   90.00
_cell.angle_gamma   90.00
#
_symmetry.space_group_name_H-M   'P 1'
#
loop_
_entity.id
_entity.type
_entity.pdbx_description
1 polymer ?
#
loop_
_entity_poly.entity_id
_entity_poly.type
_entity_poly.pdbx_seq_one_letter_code
_entity_poly.pdbx_strand_id
1 'polypeptide(L)'
;MKNRKRGFSLVELLIVLAVIAALIATITPVALNAIRKSQATKVAQNIKTLAAAIENAAYVNGVTTNNEIKRDTDNAFTATTDIEFLGRDIDADSYGVWYSWDDANDRFSVAVLTNETVDADTAASVLDGLTTANMVASEYSFTLGINANTSNALVYTFTFDVY
;
A
#
# COMPACT_ATOMS: atom_id res chain seq x y z
N MET A 1 32.35 -40.46 -45.98
CA MET A 1 32.12 -41.09 -44.67
C MET A 1 31.13 -40.22 -43.90
N LYS A 2 29.96 -40.73 -43.52
CA LYS A 2 28.91 -39.93 -42.87
C LYS A 2 29.20 -39.85 -41.37
N ASN A 3 29.67 -38.69 -40.91
CA ASN A 3 29.92 -38.43 -39.49
C ASN A 3 28.63 -38.61 -38.70
N ARG A 4 28.57 -39.62 -37.84
CA ARG A 4 27.46 -39.77 -36.89
C ARG A 4 27.60 -38.66 -35.84
N LYS A 5 26.64 -37.74 -35.78
CA LYS A 5 26.59 -36.76 -34.69
C LYS A 5 26.38 -37.52 -33.38
N ARG A 6 27.26 -37.31 -32.41
CA ARG A 6 27.11 -37.86 -31.05
C ARG A 6 25.94 -37.15 -30.38
N GLY A 7 24.95 -37.91 -29.91
CA GLY A 7 23.85 -37.39 -29.10
C GLY A 7 24.23 -37.38 -27.62
N PHE A 8 23.45 -36.66 -26.81
CA PHE A 8 23.58 -36.64 -25.35
C PHE A 8 23.30 -38.02 -24.75
N SER A 9 24.09 -38.41 -23.73
CA SER A 9 23.82 -39.57 -22.89
C SER A 9 22.69 -39.28 -21.90
N LEU A 10 21.90 -40.31 -21.56
CA LEU A 10 20.88 -40.21 -20.51
C LEU A 10 21.48 -39.78 -19.17
N VAL A 11 22.68 -40.27 -18.84
CA VAL A 11 23.37 -39.92 -17.59
C VAL A 11 23.77 -38.45 -17.57
N GLU A 12 24.25 -37.91 -18.70
CA GLU A 12 24.61 -36.50 -18.82
C GLU A 12 23.37 -35.61 -18.61
N LEU A 13 22.23 -35.99 -19.17
CA LEU A 13 20.97 -35.28 -18.97
C LEU A 13 20.51 -35.31 -17.49
N LEU A 14 20.60 -36.47 -16.84
CA LEU A 14 20.16 -36.63 -15.45
C LEU A 14 21.00 -35.80 -14.47
N ILE A 15 22.32 -35.76 -14.65
CA ILE A 15 23.19 -34.95 -13.79
C ILE A 15 22.87 -33.46 -13.97
N VAL A 16 22.62 -33.00 -15.19
CA VAL A 16 22.25 -31.61 -15.46
C VAL A 16 20.93 -31.24 -14.75
N LEU A 17 19.91 -32.10 -14.85
CA LEU A 17 18.64 -31.86 -14.16
C LEU A 17 18.81 -31.86 -12.64
N ALA A 18 19.62 -32.76 -12.08
CA ALA A 18 19.91 -32.80 -10.65
C ALA A 18 20.60 -31.52 -10.14
N VAL A 19 21.57 -30.99 -10.90
CA VAL A 19 22.25 -29.74 -10.56
C VAL A 19 21.29 -28.54 -10.66
N ILE A 20 20.49 -28.44 -11.72
CA ILE A 20 19.50 -27.37 -11.87
C ILE A 20 18.48 -27.42 -10.71
N ALA A 21 18.00 -28.61 -10.35
CA ALA A 21 17.08 -28.79 -9.24
C ALA A 21 17.69 -28.35 -7.90
N ALA A 22 18.95 -28.72 -7.63
CA ALA A 22 19.67 -28.28 -6.43
C ALA A 22 19.83 -26.75 -6.38
N LEU A 23 20.14 -26.11 -7.51
CA LEU A 23 20.26 -24.65 -7.58
C LEU A 23 18.91 -23.96 -7.31
N ILE A 24 17.84 -24.39 -7.97
CA ILE A 24 16.49 -23.84 -7.76
C ILE A 24 16.07 -23.98 -6.29
N ALA A 25 16.34 -25.13 -5.68
CA ALA A 25 16.00 -25.39 -4.28
C ALA A 25 16.65 -24.38 -3.32
N THR A 26 17.89 -23.96 -3.60
CA THR A 26 18.59 -22.97 -2.75
C THR A 26 18.15 -21.51 -3.00
N ILE A 27 17.83 -21.15 -4.24
CA ILE A 27 17.52 -19.75 -4.61
C ILE A 27 16.06 -19.39 -4.29
N THR A 28 15.12 -20.33 -4.43
CA THR A 28 13.68 -20.10 -4.27
C THR A 28 13.31 -19.42 -2.93
N PRO A 29 13.77 -19.88 -1.74
CA PRO A 29 13.38 -19.23 -0.49
C PRO A 29 13.88 -17.78 -0.38
N VAL A 30 15.09 -17.50 -0.89
CA VAL A 30 15.66 -16.14 -0.90
C VAL A 30 14.85 -15.23 -1.79
N ALA A 31 14.50 -15.70 -3.00
CA ALA A 31 13.67 -14.94 -3.94
C ALA A 31 12.28 -14.64 -3.35
N LEU A 32 11.62 -15.61 -2.72
CA LEU A 32 10.32 -15.41 -2.08
C LEU A 32 10.38 -14.38 -0.94
N ASN A 33 11.42 -14.42 -0.11
CA ASN A 33 11.62 -13.43 0.94
C ASN A 33 11.87 -12.03 0.38
N ALA A 34 12.64 -11.92 -0.71
CA ALA A 34 12.85 -10.64 -1.39
C ALA A 34 11.54 -10.07 -1.97
N ILE A 35 10.68 -10.92 -2.55
CA ILE A 35 9.37 -10.53 -3.07
C ILE A 35 8.47 -10.03 -1.93
N ARG A 36 8.37 -10.78 -0.82
CA ARG A 36 7.58 -10.35 0.36
C ARG A 36 8.05 -9.00 0.89
N LYS A 37 9.37 -8.81 1.00
CA LYS A 37 9.96 -7.53 1.43
C LYS A 37 9.65 -6.39 0.46
N SER A 38 9.75 -6.66 -0.84
CA SER A 38 9.40 -5.68 -1.88
C SER A 38 7.92 -5.29 -1.83
N GLN A 39 7.03 -6.26 -1.57
CA GLN A 39 5.59 -6.00 -1.42
C GLN A 39 5.32 -5.13 -0.20
N ALA A 40 5.84 -5.49 0.98
CA ALA A 40 5.70 -4.69 2.19
C ALA A 40 6.24 -3.26 2.03
N THR A 41 7.38 -3.10 1.34
CA THR A 41 7.95 -1.78 1.02
C THR A 41 7.04 -0.99 0.09
N LYS A 42 6.49 -1.61 -0.95
CA LYS A 42 5.54 -0.97 -1.88
C LYS A 42 4.30 -0.48 -1.13
N VAL A 43 3.72 -1.31 -0.27
CA VAL A 43 2.53 -0.94 0.52
C VAL A 43 2.83 0.25 1.43
N ALA A 44 3.93 0.22 2.18
CA ALA A 44 4.33 1.33 3.03
C ALA A 44 4.56 2.63 2.24
N GLN A 45 5.15 2.55 1.05
CA GLN A 45 5.33 3.71 0.17
C GLN A 45 4.00 4.26 -0.37
N ASN A 46 3.06 3.39 -0.74
CA ASN A 46 1.72 3.80 -1.16
C ASN A 46 0.98 4.53 -0.03
N ILE A 47 1.01 3.98 1.18
CA ILE A 47 0.42 4.61 2.38
C ILE A 47 1.06 5.99 2.62
N LYS A 48 2.39 6.07 2.57
CA LYS A 48 3.10 7.34 2.75
C LYS A 48 2.75 8.37 1.67
N THR A 49 2.59 7.92 0.43
CA THR A 49 2.20 8.78 -0.69
C THR A 49 0.80 9.34 -0.48
N LEU A 50 -0.16 8.50 -0.10
CA LEU A 50 -1.53 8.94 0.22
C LEU A 50 -1.57 9.92 1.39
N ALA A 51 -0.84 9.63 2.47
CA ALA A 51 -0.75 10.49 3.64
C ALA A 51 -0.24 11.89 3.28
N ALA A 52 0.85 11.97 2.52
CA ALA A 52 1.39 13.24 2.07
C ALA A 52 0.47 13.95 1.06
N ALA A 53 -0.21 13.20 0.19
CA ALA A 53 -1.10 13.77 -0.82
C ALA A 53 -2.35 14.41 -0.21
N ILE A 54 -2.98 13.75 0.77
CA ILE A 54 -4.19 14.31 1.41
C ILE A 54 -3.86 15.54 2.25
N GLU A 55 -2.74 15.51 2.96
CA GLU A 55 -2.23 16.66 3.71
C GLU A 55 -1.91 17.84 2.75
N ASN A 56 -1.22 17.57 1.64
CA ASN A 56 -0.92 18.59 0.64
C ASN A 56 -2.19 19.18 0.00
N ALA A 57 -3.18 18.34 -0.30
CA ALA A 57 -4.45 18.80 -0.85
C ALA A 57 -5.17 19.76 0.10
N ALA A 58 -5.17 19.45 1.41
CA ALA A 58 -5.73 20.34 2.42
C ALA A 58 -5.02 21.69 2.49
N TYR A 59 -3.68 21.73 2.40
CA TYR A 59 -2.92 22.98 2.42
C TYR A 59 -3.02 23.80 1.14
N VAL A 60 -3.05 23.15 -0.02
CA VAL A 60 -2.96 23.84 -1.32
C VAL A 60 -4.34 24.23 -1.84
N ASN A 61 -5.31 23.30 -1.77
CA ASN A 61 -6.65 23.52 -2.30
C ASN A 61 -7.59 24.09 -1.23
N GLY A 62 -7.26 23.87 0.05
CA GLY A 62 -8.05 24.32 1.18
C GLY A 62 -9.14 23.31 1.58
N VAL A 63 -10.03 23.81 2.43
CA VAL A 63 -11.10 23.03 3.07
C VAL A 63 -12.44 23.74 2.84
N THR A 64 -13.52 22.99 2.72
CA THR A 64 -14.88 23.56 2.61
C THR A 64 -15.41 24.01 3.97
N THR A 65 -16.56 24.70 3.98
CA THR A 65 -17.24 25.09 5.24
C THR A 65 -17.74 23.90 6.06
N ASN A 66 -17.83 22.71 5.45
CA ASN A 66 -18.24 21.47 6.11
C ASN A 66 -17.02 20.61 6.51
N ASN A 67 -15.83 21.20 6.55
CA ASN A 67 -14.58 20.54 6.87
C ASN A 67 -14.18 19.40 5.90
N GLU A 68 -14.65 19.46 4.65
CA GLU A 68 -14.22 18.54 3.60
C GLU A 68 -12.92 19.04 2.97
N ILE A 69 -11.94 18.14 2.79
CA ILE A 69 -10.70 18.49 2.09
C ILE A 69 -10.99 18.62 0.60
N LYS A 70 -10.44 19.67 -0.02
CA LYS A 70 -10.65 19.93 -1.44
C LYS A 70 -9.68 19.14 -2.33
N ARG A 71 -10.24 18.52 -3.37
CA ARG A 71 -9.50 17.86 -4.47
C ARG A 71 -8.88 18.89 -5.41
N ASP A 72 -9.61 19.96 -5.68
CA ASP A 72 -9.21 21.05 -6.56
C ASP A 72 -9.84 22.37 -6.05
N THR A 73 -9.75 23.45 -6.83
CA THR A 73 -10.28 24.77 -6.46
C THR A 73 -11.76 24.75 -6.05
N ASP A 74 -12.57 23.92 -6.72
CA ASP A 74 -14.03 23.97 -6.67
C ASP A 74 -14.66 22.71 -6.04
N ASN A 75 -13.97 21.57 -6.08
CA ASN A 75 -14.51 20.27 -5.71
C ASN A 75 -13.83 19.68 -4.47
N ALA A 76 -14.64 19.14 -3.56
CA ALA A 76 -14.19 18.31 -2.45
C ALA A 76 -13.97 16.84 -2.85
N PHE A 77 -13.24 16.11 -2.02
CA PHE A 77 -13.18 14.65 -2.04
C PHE A 77 -14.48 14.08 -1.47
N THR A 78 -15.42 13.70 -2.34
CA THR A 78 -16.76 13.26 -1.93
C THR A 78 -17.07 11.83 -2.37
N ALA A 79 -16.42 11.36 -3.44
CA ALA A 79 -16.59 10.00 -3.91
C ALA A 79 -15.46 9.11 -3.43
N THR A 80 -15.80 7.86 -3.18
CA THR A 80 -14.85 6.79 -2.86
C THR A 80 -13.70 6.68 -3.87
N THR A 81 -14.02 6.83 -5.15
CA THR A 81 -13.06 6.78 -6.26
C THR A 81 -12.12 7.98 -6.30
N ASP A 82 -12.40 9.05 -5.55
CA ASP A 82 -11.57 10.26 -5.58
C ASP A 82 -10.17 10.02 -4.96
N ILE A 83 -9.92 8.87 -4.33
CA ILE A 83 -8.58 8.44 -3.92
C ILE A 83 -7.59 8.38 -5.10
N GLU A 84 -8.06 8.16 -6.33
CA GLU A 84 -7.24 8.16 -7.54
C GLU A 84 -6.57 9.53 -7.81
N PHE A 85 -7.16 10.63 -7.32
CA PHE A 85 -6.56 11.97 -7.41
C PHE A 85 -5.43 12.16 -6.39
N LEU A 86 -5.37 11.33 -5.34
CA LEU A 86 -4.28 11.31 -4.36
C LEU A 86 -3.12 10.42 -4.81
N GLY A 87 -3.39 9.43 -5.67
CA GLY A 87 -2.37 8.52 -6.20
C GLY A 87 -2.82 7.81 -7.47
N ARG A 88 -2.08 8.03 -8.57
CA ARG A 88 -2.41 7.53 -9.92
C ARG A 88 -2.45 5.99 -10.05
N ASP A 89 -1.70 5.28 -9.23
CA ASP A 89 -1.50 3.82 -9.35
C ASP A 89 -1.88 3.09 -8.05
N ILE A 90 -2.83 3.65 -7.30
CA ILE A 90 -3.32 3.12 -6.02
C ILE A 90 -4.76 2.65 -6.21
N ASP A 91 -4.99 1.38 -5.88
CA ASP A 91 -6.29 0.73 -6.02
C ASP A 91 -7.25 1.16 -4.90
N ALA A 92 -8.41 1.70 -5.29
CA ALA A 92 -9.45 2.15 -4.39
C ALA A 92 -10.11 1.01 -3.61
N ASP A 93 -10.02 -0.23 -4.09
CA ASP A 93 -10.53 -1.41 -3.37
C ASP A 93 -9.54 -1.96 -2.34
N SER A 94 -8.26 -1.60 -2.46
CA SER A 94 -7.17 -2.09 -1.60
C SER A 94 -6.65 -1.07 -0.59
N TYR A 95 -6.90 0.22 -0.81
CA TYR A 95 -6.45 1.32 0.04
C TYR A 95 -7.59 2.25 0.42
N GLY A 96 -7.49 2.89 1.58
CA GLY A 96 -8.42 3.91 2.03
C GLY A 96 -7.72 5.09 2.68
N VAL A 97 -8.31 6.27 2.53
CA VAL A 97 -7.92 7.50 3.25
C VAL A 97 -9.16 8.03 3.95
N TRP A 98 -9.15 7.96 5.27
CA TRP A 98 -10.27 8.36 6.10
C TRP A 98 -9.85 9.55 6.94
N TYR A 99 -10.72 10.54 7.07
CA TYR A 99 -10.40 11.73 7.83
C TYR A 99 -11.62 12.35 8.49
N SER A 100 -11.35 13.05 9.58
CA SER A 100 -12.31 13.85 10.34
C SER A 100 -11.66 15.14 10.81
N TRP A 101 -12.47 16.17 10.94
CA TRP A 101 -12.08 17.38 11.66
C TRP A 101 -12.34 17.22 13.15
N ASP A 102 -11.36 17.61 13.96
CA ASP A 102 -11.47 17.67 15.41
C ASP A 102 -11.64 19.12 15.85
N ASP A 103 -12.89 19.52 16.10
CA ASP A 103 -13.26 20.87 16.56
C ASP A 103 -12.63 21.26 17.90
N ALA A 104 -12.23 20.30 18.74
CA ALA A 104 -11.66 20.62 20.04
C ALA A 104 -10.19 21.05 19.93
N ASN A 105 -9.49 20.62 18.87
CA ASN A 105 -8.06 20.80 18.70
C ASN A 105 -7.67 21.48 17.39
N ASP A 106 -8.65 21.97 16.62
CA ASP A 106 -8.52 22.65 15.32
C ASP A 106 -7.60 21.93 14.33
N ARG A 107 -7.78 20.60 14.21
CA ARG A 107 -6.91 19.74 13.40
C ARG A 107 -7.66 18.65 12.66
N PHE A 108 -7.08 18.18 11.57
CA PHE A 108 -7.51 16.95 10.93
C PHE A 108 -6.90 15.74 11.61
N SER A 109 -7.72 14.72 11.85
CA SER A 109 -7.28 13.36 12.14
C SER A 109 -7.46 12.50 10.90
N VAL A 110 -6.36 11.90 10.43
CA VAL A 110 -6.33 11.10 9.21
C VAL A 110 -5.86 9.68 9.52
N ALA A 111 -6.54 8.70 8.94
CA ALA A 111 -6.11 7.31 8.87
C ALA A 111 -5.98 6.89 7.42
N VAL A 112 -4.77 6.47 7.04
CA VAL A 112 -4.52 5.81 5.76
C VAL A 112 -4.39 4.32 6.04
N LEU A 113 -5.17 3.51 5.34
CA LEU A 113 -5.29 2.08 5.62
C LEU A 113 -5.23 1.25 4.35
N THR A 114 -4.91 -0.04 4.52
CA THR A 114 -4.97 -1.03 3.45
C THR A 114 -5.49 -2.37 3.97
N ASN A 115 -6.15 -3.12 3.10
CA ASN A 115 -6.53 -4.50 3.34
C ASN A 115 -5.50 -5.51 2.77
N GLU A 116 -4.43 -5.03 2.13
CA GLU A 116 -3.38 -5.90 1.59
C GLU A 116 -2.63 -6.59 2.73
N THR A 117 -2.52 -7.92 2.65
CA THR A 117 -1.79 -8.71 3.64
C THR A 117 -0.30 -8.72 3.32
N VAL A 118 0.49 -7.99 4.11
CA VAL A 118 1.96 -7.91 3.98
C VAL A 118 2.65 -8.11 5.33
N ASP A 119 3.97 -8.28 5.29
CA ASP A 119 4.82 -8.34 6.48
C ASP A 119 4.85 -6.96 7.17
N ALA A 120 4.10 -6.82 8.27
CA ALA A 120 3.92 -5.56 8.97
C ALA A 120 5.22 -5.00 9.54
N ASP A 121 6.11 -5.86 10.04
CA ASP A 121 7.41 -5.45 10.59
C ASP A 121 8.29 -4.82 9.51
N THR A 122 8.32 -5.43 8.32
CA THR A 122 9.02 -4.86 7.17
C THR A 122 8.39 -3.56 6.70
N ALA A 123 7.06 -3.47 6.67
CA ALA A 123 6.37 -2.24 6.28
C ALA A 123 6.68 -1.10 7.27
N ALA A 124 6.65 -1.38 8.58
CA ALA A 124 6.99 -0.43 9.65
C ALA A 124 8.45 0.05 9.57
N SER A 125 9.37 -0.77 9.06
CA SER A 125 10.76 -0.33 8.82
C SER A 125 10.89 0.75 7.74
N VAL A 126 9.87 0.92 6.89
CA VAL A 126 9.83 1.91 5.81
C VAL A 126 9.01 3.15 6.22
N LEU A 127 7.91 2.94 6.94
CA LEU A 127 7.06 3.99 7.48
C LEU A 127 6.83 3.72 8.97
N ASP A 128 7.50 4.50 9.81
CA ASP A 128 7.33 4.42 11.26
C ASP A 128 5.91 4.86 11.67
N GLY A 129 5.36 4.26 12.72
CA GLY A 129 3.99 4.51 13.17
C GLY A 129 2.91 3.67 12.47
N LEU A 130 3.28 2.74 11.59
CA LEU A 130 2.35 1.74 11.07
C LEU A 130 1.88 0.79 12.19
N THR A 131 0.58 0.56 12.25
CA THR A 131 -0.05 -0.34 13.23
C THR A 131 -1.07 -1.25 12.55
N THR A 132 -1.34 -2.41 13.13
CA THR A 132 -2.44 -3.26 12.69
C THR A 132 -3.64 -3.03 13.60
N ALA A 133 -4.75 -2.58 13.03
CA ALA A 133 -5.94 -2.22 13.79
C ALA A 133 -7.23 -2.62 13.07
N ASN A 134 -8.29 -2.77 13.86
CA ASN A 134 -9.64 -2.86 13.31
C ASN A 134 -10.14 -1.44 13.07
N MET A 135 -10.49 -1.16 11.82
CA MET A 135 -10.88 0.15 11.35
C MET A 135 -12.39 0.20 11.16
N VAL A 136 -13.03 1.23 11.73
CA VAL A 136 -14.47 1.44 11.69
C VAL A 136 -14.76 2.71 10.90
N ALA A 137 -15.40 2.58 9.74
CA ALA A 137 -15.61 3.71 8.81
C ALA A 137 -16.47 4.82 9.44
N SER A 138 -17.43 4.47 10.32
CA SER A 138 -18.30 5.43 10.98
C SER A 138 -17.62 6.29 12.06
N GLU A 139 -16.38 5.96 12.45
CA GLU A 139 -15.58 6.83 13.33
C GLU A 139 -14.99 8.02 12.56
N TYR A 140 -15.07 7.98 11.23
CA TYR A 140 -14.58 9.04 10.35
C TYR A 140 -15.73 9.75 9.63
N SER A 141 -15.61 11.06 9.46
CA SER A 141 -16.61 11.87 8.75
C SER A 141 -16.55 11.64 7.24
N PHE A 142 -15.35 11.41 6.71
CA PHE A 142 -15.10 11.25 5.29
C PHE A 142 -14.23 10.02 5.03
N THR A 143 -14.60 9.24 4.02
CA THR A 143 -13.88 8.03 3.63
C THR A 143 -13.68 7.99 2.12
N LEU A 144 -12.43 7.77 1.70
CA LEU A 144 -12.03 7.56 0.31
C LEU A 144 -11.46 6.15 0.17
N GLY A 145 -11.62 5.52 -0.99
CA GLY A 145 -11.20 4.15 -1.25
C GLY A 145 -12.01 3.11 -0.45
N ILE A 146 -11.37 2.24 0.32
CA ILE A 146 -12.13 1.30 1.17
C ILE A 146 -13.09 2.08 2.07
N ASN A 147 -14.41 1.86 2.01
CA ASN A 147 -15.40 2.61 2.82
C ASN A 147 -16.19 1.70 3.79
N ALA A 148 -15.62 0.56 4.13
CA ALA A 148 -16.23 -0.44 5.01
C ALA A 148 -15.33 -0.75 6.21
N ASN A 149 -15.93 -1.28 7.27
CA ASN A 149 -15.18 -1.73 8.44
C ASN A 149 -14.19 -2.83 8.01
N THR A 150 -12.93 -2.63 8.36
CA THR A 150 -11.84 -3.52 7.93
C THR A 150 -11.15 -4.09 9.17
N SER A 151 -11.04 -5.42 9.24
CA SER A 151 -10.37 -6.09 10.35
C SER A 151 -8.89 -6.30 10.05
N ASN A 152 -8.03 -6.14 11.05
CA ASN A 152 -6.57 -6.27 10.93
C ASN A 152 -5.98 -5.49 9.74
N ALA A 153 -6.52 -4.30 9.47
CA ALA A 153 -5.97 -3.41 8.46
C ALA A 153 -4.61 -2.90 8.91
N LEU A 154 -3.66 -2.78 7.97
CA LEU A 154 -2.44 -2.04 8.22
C LEU A 154 -2.74 -0.55 8.06
N VAL A 155 -2.51 0.22 9.11
CA VAL A 155 -3.01 1.59 9.28
C VAL A 155 -1.87 2.51 9.69
N TYR A 156 -1.84 3.68 9.07
CA TYR A 156 -1.04 4.81 9.47
C TYR A 156 -1.95 5.96 9.87
N THR A 157 -1.88 6.40 11.12
CA THR A 157 -2.65 7.54 11.62
C THR A 157 -1.74 8.72 11.91
N PHE A 158 -2.23 9.91 11.59
CA PHE A 158 -1.54 11.16 11.87
C PHE A 158 -2.55 12.30 11.97
N THR A 159 -2.12 13.42 12.55
CA THR A 159 -2.93 14.64 12.65
C THR A 159 -2.15 15.83 12.14
N PHE A 160 -2.83 16.80 11.51
CA PHE A 160 -2.21 18.04 11.05
C PHE A 160 -3.19 19.22 11.17
N ASP A 161 -2.63 20.42 11.34
CA ASP A 161 -3.40 21.66 11.44
C ASP A 161 -3.47 22.32 10.06
N VAL A 162 -4.61 22.92 9.68
CA VAL A 162 -4.72 23.73 8.47
C VAL A 162 -4.89 25.18 8.89
N TYR A 163 -3.89 26.01 8.55
CA TYR A 163 -3.86 27.45 8.89
C TYR A 163 -4.67 28.31 7.91
#